data_AF-A0A2U3D447-F1
#
_entry.id   AF-A0A2U3D447-F1
#
_cell.length_a   1.000
_cell.length_b   1.000
_cell.length_c   1.000
_cell.angle_alpha   90.00
_cell.angle_beta   90.00
_cell.angle_gamma   90.00
#
_symmetry.space_group_name_H-M   'P 1'
#
loop_
_entity.id
_entity.type
_entity.pdbx_description
1 polymer ?
#
loop_
_entity_poly.entity_id
_entity_poly.type
_entity_poly.pdbx_seq_one_letter_code
_entity_poly.pdbx_strand_id
1 'polypeptide(L)'
;MVQLPEMNLTEEQKYELLYNWYSKKEELAKVQAQERALRQSVVSVFFPDGLNENTNKIKLDTGDDLVVTQPYTRKVDKAIFSQILPDLVKAGVDVNEVTETKVELRVAKYRQLTPEQLAIFDECVTTTPGSPQVKIAVKKG
;
A
#
# COMPACT_ATOMS: atom_id res chain seq x y z
N MET A 1 24.07 5.34 -0.25
CA MET A 1 23.79 3.95 -0.68
C MET A 1 24.34 3.01 0.38
N VAL A 2 23.53 2.10 0.92
CA VAL A 2 24.03 1.12 1.90
C VAL A 2 24.71 0.00 1.11
N GLN A 3 25.99 -0.25 1.36
CA GLN A 3 26.69 -1.42 0.81
C GLN A 3 26.12 -2.68 1.44
N LEU A 4 25.70 -3.63 0.61
CA LEU A 4 25.28 -4.95 1.09
C LEU A 4 26.53 -5.72 1.54
N PRO A 5 26.49 -6.38 2.71
CA PRO A 5 27.64 -7.14 3.19
C PRO A 5 27.97 -8.33 2.26
N GLU A 6 29.25 -8.66 2.15
CA GLU A 6 29.75 -9.82 1.41
C GLU A 6 29.24 -11.15 2.03
N MET A 7 29.16 -12.19 1.20
CA MET A 7 28.39 -13.42 1.43
C MET A 7 28.88 -14.35 2.57
N ASN A 8 29.81 -13.92 3.42
CA ASN A 8 30.35 -14.69 4.55
C ASN A 8 30.59 -13.79 5.78
N LEU A 9 29.52 -13.47 6.52
CA LEU A 9 29.62 -12.72 7.78
C LEU A 9 29.89 -13.64 8.98
N THR A 10 30.73 -13.19 9.91
CA THR A 10 30.87 -13.82 11.24
C THR A 10 29.58 -13.67 12.05
N GLU A 11 29.41 -14.47 13.10
CA GLU A 11 28.23 -14.36 13.98
C GLU A 11 28.08 -12.95 14.58
N GLU A 12 29.18 -12.34 15.02
CA GLU A 12 29.19 -10.97 15.55
C GLU A 12 28.68 -9.96 14.51
N GLN A 13 29.15 -10.06 13.26
CA GLN A 13 28.72 -9.19 12.16
C GLN A 13 27.23 -9.39 11.82
N LYS A 14 26.69 -10.61 11.95
CA LYS A 14 25.26 -10.87 11.78
C LYS A 14 24.43 -10.17 12.87
N TYR A 15 24.86 -10.23 14.12
CA TYR A 15 24.16 -9.53 15.21
C TYR A 15 24.26 -8.01 15.08
N GLU A 16 25.41 -7.49 14.65
CA GLU A 16 25.59 -6.07 14.34
C GLU A 16 24.65 -5.63 13.20
N LEU A 17 24.53 -6.42 12.13
CA LEU A 17 23.58 -6.17 11.05
C LEU A 17 22.14 -6.12 11.56
N LEU A 18 21.74 -7.07 12.41
CA LEU A 18 20.41 -7.10 13.02
C LEU A 18 20.16 -5.89 13.92
N TYR A 19 21.14 -5.51 14.75
CA TYR A 19 21.05 -4.34 15.61
C TYR A 19 20.91 -3.06 14.80
N ASN A 20 21.73 -2.89 13.77
CA ASN A 20 21.69 -1.73 12.87
C ASN A 20 20.37 -1.64 12.11
N TRP A 21 19.86 -2.77 11.61
CA TRP A 21 18.54 -2.78 10.98
C TRP A 21 17.44 -2.38 11.97
N TYR A 22 17.47 -2.92 13.19
CA TYR A 22 16.45 -2.67 14.21
C TYR A 22 16.47 -1.21 14.68
N SER A 23 17.65 -0.64 14.95
CA SER A 23 17.78 0.77 15.35
C SER A 23 17.31 1.73 14.26
N LYS A 24 17.67 1.47 12.99
CA LYS A 24 17.22 2.28 11.85
C LYS A 24 15.71 2.19 11.62
N LYS A 25 15.09 1.04 11.89
CA LYS A 25 13.64 0.89 11.85
C LYS A 25 12.94 1.76 12.90
N GLU A 26 13.48 1.85 14.12
CA GLU A 26 12.93 2.71 15.17
C GLU A 26 13.13 4.20 14.87
N GLU A 27 14.31 4.59 14.38
CA GLU A 27 14.58 5.95 13.91
C GLU A 27 13.61 6.35 12.80
N LEU A 28 13.42 5.49 11.80
CA LEU A 28 12.51 5.73 10.69
C LEU A 28 11.07 5.93 11.18
N ALA A 29 10.60 5.13 12.13
CA ALA A 29 9.26 5.28 12.69
C ALA A 29 9.06 6.65 13.37
N LYS A 30 10.07 7.13 14.12
CA LYS A 30 10.04 8.45 14.77
C LYS A 30 10.02 9.58 13.73
N VAL A 31 10.92 9.52 12.75
CA VAL A 31 11.02 10.54 11.69
C VAL A 31 9.74 10.59 10.85
N GLN A 32 9.17 9.43 10.51
CA GLN A 32 7.89 9.37 9.78
C GLN A 32 6.73 9.97 10.58
N ALA A 33 6.69 9.77 11.90
CA ALA A 33 5.67 10.37 12.75
C ALA A 33 5.81 11.90 12.79
N GLN A 34 7.04 12.42 12.93
CA GLN A 34 7.33 13.85 12.91
C GLN A 34 6.98 14.49 11.56
N GLU A 35 7.40 13.86 10.45
CA GLU A 35 7.08 14.34 9.11
C GLU A 35 5.56 14.35 8.87
N ARG A 36 4.82 13.33 9.32
CA ARG A 36 3.34 13.33 9.24
C ARG A 36 2.71 14.52 9.96
N ALA A 37 3.17 14.84 11.18
CA ALA A 37 2.67 15.97 11.93
C ALA A 37 3.01 17.31 11.25
N LEU A 38 4.24 17.44 10.74
CA LEU A 38 4.66 18.63 9.98
C LEU A 38 3.86 18.79 8.69
N ARG A 39 3.63 17.70 7.94
CA ARG A 39 2.82 17.75 6.72
C ARG A 39 1.40 18.22 6.98
N GLN A 40 0.77 17.73 8.05
CA GLN A 40 -0.56 18.21 8.45
C GLN A 40 -0.54 19.70 8.81
N SER A 41 0.52 20.16 9.48
CA SER A 41 0.70 21.57 9.82
C SER A 41 0.89 22.42 8.56
N VAL A 42 1.70 21.98 7.60
CA VAL A 42 1.88 22.63 6.30
C VAL A 42 0.55 22.74 5.56
N VAL A 43 -0.22 21.65 5.47
CA VAL A 43 -1.54 21.69 4.82
C VAL A 43 -2.46 22.68 5.51
N SER A 44 -2.50 22.70 6.85
CA SER A 44 -3.40 23.59 7.60
C SER A 44 -3.03 25.07 7.45
N VAL A 45 -1.74 25.39 7.33
CA VAL A 45 -1.26 26.77 7.18
C VAL A 45 -1.42 27.27 5.74
N PHE A 46 -1.08 26.44 4.75
CA PHE A 46 -1.05 26.85 3.34
C PHE A 46 -2.40 26.63 2.63
N PHE A 47 -3.29 25.80 3.18
CA PHE A 47 -4.64 25.52 2.66
C PHE A 47 -5.70 25.62 3.78
N PRO A 48 -5.91 26.82 4.36
CA PRO A 48 -6.78 27.00 5.54
C PRO A 48 -8.26 26.67 5.29
N ASP A 49 -8.72 26.83 4.04
CA ASP A 49 -10.09 26.50 3.63
C ASP A 49 -10.27 25.00 3.29
N GLY A 50 -9.20 24.20 3.44
CA GLY A 50 -9.16 22.79 3.12
C GLY A 50 -8.60 22.49 1.71
N LEU A 51 -8.58 21.20 1.37
CA LEU A 51 -8.07 20.69 0.09
C LEU A 51 -9.23 20.23 -0.80
N ASN A 52 -9.15 20.57 -2.09
CA ASN A 52 -9.94 19.95 -3.14
C ASN A 52 -9.47 18.51 -3.41
N GLU A 53 -10.31 17.72 -4.08
CA GLU A 53 -9.93 16.38 -4.53
C GLU A 53 -8.77 16.43 -5.53
N ASN A 54 -7.79 15.53 -5.32
CA ASN A 54 -6.55 15.45 -6.08
C ASN A 54 -5.62 16.66 -5.85
N THR A 55 -5.26 17.37 -6.92
CA THR A 55 -4.13 18.29 -6.94
C THR A 55 -4.53 19.68 -6.45
N ASN A 56 -3.84 20.15 -5.42
CA ASN A 56 -3.97 21.48 -4.84
C ASN A 56 -2.64 22.21 -4.97
N LYS A 57 -2.66 23.48 -5.38
CA LYS A 57 -1.45 24.27 -5.61
C LYS A 57 -1.56 25.65 -5.00
N ILE A 58 -0.47 26.12 -4.39
CA ILE A 58 -0.29 27.54 -4.10
C ILE A 58 1.06 28.01 -4.63
N LYS A 59 1.12 29.28 -5.03
CA LYS A 59 2.39 29.95 -5.39
C LYS A 59 3.13 30.32 -4.11
N LEU A 60 4.39 29.94 -4.00
CA LEU A 60 5.28 30.42 -2.95
C LEU A 60 5.96 31.72 -3.38
N ASP A 61 6.39 32.52 -2.42
CA ASP A 61 7.12 33.77 -2.67
C ASP A 61 8.46 33.55 -3.40
N THR A 62 8.98 32.32 -3.38
CA THR A 62 10.18 31.92 -4.15
C THR A 62 9.91 31.77 -5.65
N GLY A 63 8.64 31.78 -6.07
CA GLY A 63 8.21 31.52 -7.45
C GLY A 63 7.87 30.05 -7.72
N ASP A 64 8.18 29.15 -6.79
CA ASP A 64 7.83 27.73 -6.86
C ASP A 64 6.37 27.48 -6.51
N ASP A 65 5.85 26.31 -6.90
CA ASP A 65 4.50 25.88 -6.52
C ASP A 65 4.59 24.85 -5.39
N LEU A 66 3.87 25.08 -4.29
CA LEU A 66 3.59 24.05 -3.29
C LEU A 66 2.44 23.19 -3.80
N VAL A 67 2.73 21.92 -4.13
CA VAL A 67 1.74 20.98 -4.65
C VAL A 67 1.37 19.94 -3.60
N VAL A 68 0.09 19.82 -3.28
CA VAL A 68 -0.46 18.81 -2.36
C VAL A 68 -1.50 17.96 -3.09
N THR A 69 -1.33 16.64 -3.05
CA THR A 69 -2.28 15.69 -3.65
C THR A 69 -3.11 15.00 -2.57
N GLN A 70 -4.43 15.21 -2.58
CA GLN A 70 -5.40 14.56 -1.70
C GLN A 70 -6.20 13.51 -2.48
N PRO A 71 -5.77 12.23 -2.50
CA PRO A 71 -6.50 11.18 -3.19
C PRO A 71 -7.75 10.77 -2.40
N TYR A 72 -8.81 10.38 -3.10
CA TYR A 72 -10.03 9.85 -2.53
C TYR A 72 -10.20 8.39 -2.94
N THR A 73 -10.40 7.52 -1.96
CA THR A 73 -10.73 6.11 -2.22
C THR A 73 -12.23 5.93 -2.12
N ARG A 74 -12.88 5.59 -3.23
CA ARG A 74 -14.29 5.16 -3.26
C ARG A 74 -14.35 3.64 -3.28
N LYS A 75 -15.16 3.04 -2.41
CA LYS A 75 -15.36 1.58 -2.35
C LYS A 75 -16.83 1.26 -2.57
N VAL A 76 -17.10 0.33 -3.47
CA VAL A 76 -18.46 -0.21 -3.64
C VAL A 76 -18.74 -1.18 -2.50
N ASP A 77 -19.82 -0.92 -1.78
CA ASP A 77 -20.41 -1.93 -0.89
C ASP A 77 -21.16 -2.95 -1.75
N LYS A 78 -20.60 -4.15 -1.87
CA LYS A 78 -21.15 -5.21 -2.72
C LYS A 78 -22.55 -5.64 -2.28
N ALA A 79 -22.85 -5.62 -0.97
CA ALA A 79 -24.13 -6.05 -0.46
C ALA A 79 -25.23 -5.06 -0.85
N ILE A 80 -24.96 -3.77 -0.67
CA ILE A 80 -25.88 -2.69 -1.06
C ILE A 80 -25.98 -2.60 -2.58
N PHE A 81 -24.87 -2.72 -3.29
CA PHE A 81 -24.82 -2.64 -4.74
C PHE A 81 -25.74 -3.66 -5.42
N SER A 82 -25.74 -4.93 -4.96
CA SER A 82 -26.67 -5.94 -5.47
C SER A 82 -28.14 -5.61 -5.22
N GLN A 83 -28.44 -4.87 -4.16
CA GLN A 83 -29.81 -4.45 -3.83
C GLN A 83 -30.28 -3.27 -4.70
N ILE A 84 -29.41 -2.28 -4.94
CA ILE A 84 -29.74 -1.07 -5.71
C ILE A 84 -29.53 -1.23 -7.22
N LEU A 85 -28.99 -2.37 -7.67
CA LEU A 85 -28.72 -2.64 -9.08
C LEU A 85 -29.95 -2.39 -9.99
N PRO A 86 -31.17 -2.84 -9.64
CA PRO A 86 -32.35 -2.57 -10.46
C PRO A 86 -32.66 -1.07 -10.58
N ASP A 87 -32.45 -0.31 -9.50
CA ASP A 87 -32.69 1.13 -9.47
C ASP A 87 -31.65 1.89 -10.31
N LEU A 88 -30.38 1.46 -10.28
CA LEU A 88 -29.32 2.01 -11.12
C LEU A 88 -29.62 1.80 -12.61
N VAL A 89 -30.04 0.59 -12.98
CA VAL A 89 -30.44 0.26 -14.37
C VAL A 89 -31.65 1.10 -14.79
N LYS A 90 -32.65 1.23 -13.91
CA LYS A 90 -33.84 2.06 -14.15
C LYS A 90 -33.49 3.55 -14.31
N ALA A 91 -32.45 4.02 -13.61
CA ALA A 91 -31.92 5.38 -13.74
C ALA A 91 -31.04 5.58 -15.00
N GLY A 92 -30.83 4.53 -15.81
CA GLY A 92 -30.02 4.60 -17.03
C GLY A 92 -28.52 4.55 -16.79
N VAL A 93 -28.07 4.11 -15.60
CA VAL A 93 -26.64 3.91 -15.31
C VAL A 93 -26.18 2.63 -15.99
N ASP A 94 -25.19 2.73 -16.90
CA ASP A 94 -24.48 1.54 -17.37
C ASP A 94 -23.52 1.07 -16.29
N VAL A 95 -23.96 0.02 -15.60
CA VAL A 95 -23.25 -0.57 -14.46
C VAL A 95 -21.89 -1.13 -14.87
N ASN A 96 -21.74 -1.58 -16.11
CA ASN A 96 -20.48 -2.11 -16.62
C ASN A 96 -19.45 -1.00 -16.91
N GLU A 97 -19.89 0.25 -17.10
CA GLU A 97 -18.99 1.40 -17.23
C GLU A 97 -18.46 1.90 -15.88
N VAL A 98 -19.20 1.65 -14.79
CA VAL A 98 -18.83 2.13 -13.44
C VAL A 98 -18.35 1.03 -12.50
N THR A 99 -18.45 -0.24 -12.90
CA THR A 99 -17.96 -1.40 -12.13
C THR A 99 -17.32 -2.45 -13.04
N GLU A 100 -16.28 -3.11 -12.54
CA GLU A 100 -15.56 -4.17 -13.25
C GLU A 100 -15.70 -5.51 -12.51
N THR A 101 -15.91 -6.59 -13.26
CA THR A 101 -15.82 -7.95 -12.72
C THR A 101 -14.36 -8.38 -12.62
N LYS A 102 -13.84 -8.44 -11.40
CA LYS A 102 -12.46 -8.87 -11.14
C LYS A 102 -12.37 -10.34 -10.78
N VAL A 103 -11.54 -11.09 -11.50
CA VAL A 103 -11.13 -12.45 -11.12
C VAL A 103 -9.95 -12.33 -10.15
N GLU A 104 -10.12 -12.77 -8.91
CA GLU A 104 -9.07 -12.71 -7.89
C GLU A 104 -8.65 -14.11 -7.45
N LEU A 105 -7.33 -14.34 -7.38
CA LEU A 105 -6.78 -15.62 -6.94
C LEU A 105 -7.02 -15.83 -5.44
N ARG A 106 -7.80 -16.84 -5.10
CA ARG A 106 -7.94 -17.30 -3.72
C ARG A 106 -6.75 -18.19 -3.34
N VAL A 107 -5.64 -17.56 -2.95
CA VAL A 107 -4.35 -18.23 -2.69
C VAL A 107 -4.49 -19.46 -1.79
N ALA A 108 -5.30 -19.40 -0.74
CA ALA A 108 -5.50 -20.53 0.18
C ALA A 108 -6.12 -21.76 -0.51
N LYS A 109 -7.02 -21.55 -1.49
CA LYS A 109 -7.64 -22.62 -2.28
C LYS A 109 -6.78 -23.07 -3.45
N TYR A 110 -6.12 -22.13 -4.10
CA TYR A 110 -5.13 -22.42 -5.14
C TYR A 110 -4.03 -23.37 -4.63
N ARG A 111 -3.54 -23.17 -3.39
CA ARG A 111 -2.56 -24.07 -2.74
C ARG A 111 -3.09 -25.48 -2.40
N GLN A 112 -4.41 -25.70 -2.51
CA GLN A 112 -5.05 -26.99 -2.23
C GLN A 112 -5.35 -27.79 -3.52
N LEU A 113 -5.03 -27.22 -4.70
CA LEU A 113 -5.22 -27.91 -5.98
C LEU A 113 -4.29 -29.11 -6.09
N THR A 114 -4.76 -30.16 -6.77
CA THR A 114 -3.90 -31.30 -7.13
C THR A 114 -2.81 -30.85 -8.11
N PRO A 115 -1.69 -31.59 -8.24
CA PRO A 115 -0.64 -31.23 -9.20
C PRO A 115 -1.14 -31.07 -10.64
N GLU A 116 -2.09 -31.91 -11.07
CA GLU A 116 -2.72 -31.85 -12.39
C GLU A 116 -3.59 -30.59 -12.57
N GLN A 117 -4.35 -30.22 -11.54
CA GLN A 117 -5.15 -28.98 -11.54
C GLN A 117 -4.27 -27.73 -11.51
N LEU A 118 -3.18 -27.78 -10.74
CA LEU A 118 -2.23 -26.70 -10.61
C LEU A 118 -1.52 -26.44 -11.95
N ALA A 119 -1.09 -27.50 -12.65
CA ALA A 119 -0.44 -27.36 -13.95
C ALA A 119 -1.29 -26.61 -14.98
N ILE A 120 -2.60 -26.83 -15.00
CA ILE A 120 -3.54 -26.09 -15.87
C ILE A 120 -3.73 -24.67 -15.36
N PHE A 121 -3.93 -24.50 -14.05
CA PHE A 121 -4.20 -23.18 -13.47
C PHE A 121 -2.98 -22.24 -13.55
N ASP A 122 -1.77 -22.78 -13.50
CA ASP A 122 -0.51 -22.03 -13.57
C ASP A 122 -0.33 -21.33 -14.91
N GLU A 123 -0.99 -21.77 -15.99
CA GLU A 123 -0.98 -21.07 -17.29
C GLU A 123 -1.50 -19.62 -17.19
N CYS A 124 -2.35 -19.33 -16.20
CA CYS A 124 -2.93 -18.01 -15.98
C CYS A 124 -2.42 -17.29 -14.72
N VAL A 125 -1.40 -17.83 -14.04
CA VAL A 125 -0.85 -17.26 -12.79
C VAL A 125 0.59 -16.82 -12.98
N THR A 126 0.85 -15.52 -12.81
CA THR A 126 2.22 -15.00 -12.67
C THR A 126 2.62 -14.96 -11.20
N THR A 127 3.73 -15.62 -10.85
CA THR A 127 4.28 -15.59 -9.49
C THR A 127 5.58 -14.79 -9.47
N THR A 128 5.61 -13.73 -8.67
CA THR A 128 6.82 -12.91 -8.42
C THR A 128 7.16 -12.96 -6.94
N PRO A 129 8.44 -13.13 -6.55
CA PRO A 129 8.82 -13.09 -5.14
C PRO A 129 8.52 -11.70 -4.56
N GLY A 130 7.77 -11.66 -3.46
CA GLY A 130 7.57 -10.44 -2.68
C GLY A 130 8.84 -10.05 -1.92
N SER A 131 8.91 -8.78 -1.47
CA SER A 131 10.02 -8.33 -0.64
C SER A 131 10.06 -9.09 0.70
N PRO A 132 11.23 -9.59 1.14
CA PRO A 132 11.39 -10.26 2.42
C PRO A 132 10.90 -9.40 3.59
N GLN A 133 10.16 -10.02 4.52
CA GLN A 133 9.69 -9.37 5.74
C GLN A 133 10.53 -9.88 6.93
N VAL A 134 11.25 -8.97 7.59
CA VAL A 134 12.11 -9.32 8.75
C VAL A 134 11.36 -9.03 10.05
N LYS A 135 11.26 -10.03 10.93
CA LYS A 135 10.67 -9.93 12.27
C LYS A 135 11.50 -10.72 13.29
N ILE A 136 11.75 -10.12 14.44
CA ILE A 136 12.29 -10.83 15.61
C ILE A 136 11.11 -11.42 16.40
N ALA A 137 11.02 -12.74 16.50
CA ALA A 137 9.97 -13.42 17.24
C ALA A 137 10.42 -13.68 18.69
N VAL A 138 9.85 -12.94 19.65
CA VAL A 138 10.08 -13.19 21.08
C VAL A 138 9.24 -14.39 21.50
N LYS A 139 9.85 -15.40 22.13
CA LYS A 139 9.12 -16.54 22.69
C LYS A 139 8.19 -16.02 23.79
N LYS A 140 6.90 -16.39 23.72
CA LYS A 140 6.00 -16.21 24.86
C LYS A 140 6.46 -17.18 25.96
N GLY A 141 6.81 -16.64 27.12
CA GLY A 141 7.00 -17.41 28.35
C GLY A 141 5.67 -17.93 28.87
#